data_AF-A0A2G2ZQ76-F1
#
_entry.id   AF-A0A2G2ZQ76-F1
#
_cell.length_a   1.000
_cell.length_b   1.000
_cell.length_c   1.000
_cell.angle_alpha   90.00
_cell.angle_beta   90.00
_cell.angle_gamma   90.00
#
_symmetry.space_group_name_H-M   'P 1'
#
loop_
_entity.id
_entity.type
_entity.pdbx_description
1 polymer ?
#
loop_
_entity_poly.entity_id
_entity_poly.type
_entity_poly.pdbx_seq_one_letter_code
_entity_poly.pdbx_strand_id
1 'polypeptide(L)'
;MCRLVNVSSLVTANLTFTISCITDCWDEDDIKKDRCRDYHQVFRNLVLDYLQKLSSVTELIIGTWLAETVFMTNLDGVMLPELRCKCLTLKLFVTEYNLYGIASLLQGSPLLESFNIQMIAEVVISLDICSSFCIHIHDLPCQLQQSYFDEVDNINLPSWIPISRVLNCRLHS
;
A
#
# COMPACT_ATOMS: atom_id res chain seq x y z
N MET A 1 -0.77 5.97 17.52
CA MET A 1 -1.37 5.53 16.24
C MET A 1 -2.87 5.73 16.31
N CYS A 2 -3.44 6.53 15.41
CA CYS A 2 -4.90 6.75 15.34
C CYS A 2 -5.58 5.49 14.77
N ARG A 3 -6.83 5.20 15.15
CA ARG A 3 -7.63 4.10 14.60
C ARG A 3 -8.98 4.61 14.14
N LEU A 4 -9.48 4.07 13.04
CA LEU A 4 -10.85 4.29 12.60
C LEU A 4 -11.82 3.67 13.61
N VAL A 5 -12.86 4.42 13.98
CA VAL A 5 -13.90 3.98 14.94
C VAL A 5 -15.16 3.61 14.17
N ASN A 6 -16.26 4.34 14.35
CA ASN A 6 -17.46 4.17 13.54
C ASN A 6 -17.33 4.97 12.24
N VAL A 7 -17.40 4.29 11.10
CA VAL A 7 -17.33 4.86 9.75
C VAL A 7 -18.52 4.44 8.88
N SER A 8 -19.58 3.88 9.48
CA SER A 8 -20.70 3.30 8.73
C SER A 8 -21.48 4.29 7.86
N SER A 9 -21.38 5.58 8.16
CA SER A 9 -22.03 6.66 7.40
C SER A 9 -21.13 7.29 6.34
N LEU A 10 -19.87 6.86 6.22
CA LEU A 10 -18.96 7.41 5.22
C LEU A 10 -19.32 6.92 3.82
N VAL A 11 -19.46 7.87 2.90
CA VAL A 11 -19.65 7.60 1.46
C VAL A 11 -18.30 7.55 0.75
N THR A 12 -17.40 8.47 1.11
CA THR A 12 -16.06 8.62 0.55
C THR A 12 -15.02 8.51 1.66
N ALA A 13 -13.93 7.79 1.41
CA ALA A 13 -12.80 7.68 2.33
C ALA A 13 -11.45 7.86 1.60
N ASN A 14 -10.48 8.47 2.28
CA ASN A 14 -9.15 8.75 1.74
C ASN A 14 -8.04 8.26 2.69
N LEU A 15 -7.28 7.27 2.24
CA LEU A 15 -6.17 6.63 2.95
C LEU A 15 -4.84 6.84 2.19
N THR A 16 -4.32 8.07 2.21
CA THR A 16 -3.08 8.46 1.52
C THR A 16 -1.92 8.79 2.46
N PHE A 17 -1.92 8.20 3.65
CA PHE A 17 -0.82 8.38 4.59
C PHE A 17 0.30 7.38 4.28
N THR A 18 1.53 7.75 4.64
CA THR A 18 2.72 6.90 4.53
C THR A 18 3.25 6.63 5.93
N ILE A 19 3.69 5.40 6.18
CA ILE A 19 4.38 5.04 7.42
C ILE A 19 5.67 4.32 7.07
N SER A 20 6.80 4.88 7.48
CA SER A 20 8.10 4.29 7.29
C SER A 20 8.49 3.42 8.48
N CYS A 21 9.30 2.39 8.22
CA CYS A 21 9.97 1.64 9.27
C CYS A 21 11.00 2.56 9.93
N ILE A 22 10.86 2.77 11.25
CA ILE A 22 11.92 3.40 12.03
C ILE A 22 12.91 2.29 12.34
N THR A 23 13.88 2.07 11.45
CA THR A 23 15.08 1.33 11.83
C THR A 23 15.90 2.28 12.68
N ASP A 24 16.11 1.96 13.96
CA ASP A 24 17.02 2.74 14.80
C ASP A 24 18.36 2.84 14.06
N CYS A 25 18.75 4.05 13.64
CA CYS A 25 19.94 4.31 12.83
C CYS A 25 21.27 4.07 13.58
N TRP A 26 21.22 3.32 14.68
CA TRP A 26 22.29 3.19 15.66
C TRP A 26 22.18 1.79 16.24
N ASP A 27 22.98 0.86 15.73
CA ASP A 27 23.64 -0.19 16.52
C ASP A 27 24.47 -1.05 15.55
N GLU A 28 25.79 -0.86 15.59
CA GLU A 28 26.79 -1.62 14.85
C GLU A 28 26.95 -3.08 15.35
N ASP A 29 26.10 -3.56 16.27
CA ASP A 29 26.27 -4.85 16.93
C ASP A 29 25.38 -5.99 16.37
N ASP A 30 26.07 -7.05 15.99
CA ASP A 30 25.68 -8.29 15.30
C ASP A 30 24.58 -9.12 15.98
N ILE A 31 23.31 -8.69 15.89
CA ILE A 31 22.17 -9.63 15.92
C ILE A 31 21.19 -9.27 14.78
N LYS A 32 21.49 -9.81 13.59
CA LYS A 32 20.60 -9.83 12.42
C LYS A 32 19.45 -10.82 12.65
N LYS A 33 18.38 -10.37 13.30
CA LYS A 33 17.07 -11.01 13.23
C LYS A 33 15.99 -9.94 13.31
N ASP A 34 15.43 -9.63 12.15
CA ASP A 34 14.04 -9.24 11.94
C ASP A 34 13.45 -8.20 12.93
N ARG A 35 14.23 -7.17 13.30
CA ARG A 35 13.84 -6.22 14.35
C ARG A 35 12.58 -5.42 14.04
N CYS A 36 12.14 -5.38 12.77
CA CYS A 36 10.94 -4.68 12.36
C CYS A 36 9.74 -5.59 12.06
N ARG A 37 9.85 -6.92 12.19
CA ARG A 37 8.71 -7.82 11.90
C ARG A 37 7.44 -7.42 12.65
N ASP A 38 7.55 -7.23 13.96
CA ASP A 38 6.42 -6.84 14.80
C ASP A 38 5.88 -5.46 14.40
N TYR A 39 6.77 -4.54 14.00
CA TYR A 39 6.40 -3.23 13.47
C TYR A 39 5.57 -3.39 12.17
N HIS A 40 6.07 -4.12 11.17
CA HIS A 40 5.35 -4.40 9.93
C HIS A 40 4.03 -5.14 10.16
N GLN A 41 4.00 -6.09 11.10
CA GLN A 41 2.78 -6.81 11.47
C GLN A 41 1.71 -5.85 12.00
N VAL A 42 2.09 -4.85 12.82
CA VAL A 42 1.16 -3.83 13.33
C VAL A 42 0.55 -3.02 12.18
N PHE A 43 1.32 -2.69 11.14
CA PHE A 43 0.81 -1.96 9.97
C PHE A 43 -0.07 -2.79 9.07
N ARG A 44 0.28 -4.06 8.83
CA ARG A 44 -0.58 -5.00 8.09
C ARG A 44 -1.94 -5.13 8.78
N ASN A 45 -1.92 -5.35 10.09
CA ASN A 45 -3.14 -5.43 10.88
C ASN A 45 -3.96 -4.13 10.81
N LEU A 46 -3.30 -2.96 10.80
CA LEU A 46 -3.96 -1.67 10.65
C LEU A 46 -4.63 -1.51 9.27
N VAL A 47 -3.92 -1.86 8.20
CA VAL A 47 -4.45 -1.79 6.83
C VAL A 47 -5.66 -2.71 6.67
N LEU A 48 -5.58 -3.94 7.17
CA LEU A 48 -6.70 -4.88 7.16
C LEU A 48 -7.90 -4.36 7.96
N ASP A 49 -7.68 -3.82 9.17
CA ASP A 49 -8.73 -3.19 9.98
C ASP A 49 -9.40 -2.02 9.24
N TYR A 50 -8.62 -1.20 8.53
CA TYR A 50 -9.14 -0.07 7.77
C TYR A 50 -9.96 -0.52 6.56
N LEU A 51 -9.44 -1.46 5.77
CA LEU A 51 -10.17 -2.02 4.63
C LEU A 51 -11.47 -2.69 5.08
N GLN A 52 -11.46 -3.41 6.21
CA GLN A 52 -12.64 -4.05 6.76
C GLN A 52 -13.71 -3.03 7.16
N LYS A 53 -13.31 -1.96 7.86
CA LYS A 53 -14.22 -0.90 8.31
C LYS A 53 -14.76 -0.06 7.15
N LEU A 54 -13.95 0.14 6.12
CA LEU A 54 -14.31 0.90 4.92
C LEU A 54 -14.91 0.02 3.82
N SER A 55 -15.17 -1.26 4.07
CA SER A 55 -15.69 -2.20 3.08
C SER A 55 -17.01 -1.76 2.44
N SER A 56 -17.79 -0.89 3.09
CA SER A 56 -19.09 -0.40 2.61
C SER A 56 -19.05 0.98 1.95
N VAL A 57 -17.89 1.65 1.89
CA VAL A 57 -17.81 2.98 1.26
C VAL A 57 -18.02 2.88 -0.25
N THR A 58 -18.65 3.88 -0.84
CA THR A 58 -18.90 3.94 -2.28
C THR A 58 -17.66 4.38 -3.04
N GLU A 59 -16.88 5.30 -2.47
CA GLU A 59 -15.66 5.84 -3.06
C GLU A 59 -14.49 5.67 -2.10
N LEU A 60 -13.43 5.01 -2.58
CA LEU A 60 -12.22 4.76 -1.81
C LEU A 60 -11.01 5.34 -2.54
N ILE A 61 -10.23 6.14 -1.81
CA ILE A 61 -8.98 6.72 -2.29
C ILE A 61 -7.84 6.10 -1.50
N ILE A 62 -6.83 5.55 -2.19
CA ILE A 62 -5.72 4.80 -1.61
C ILE A 62 -4.38 5.39 -2.06
N GLY A 63 -3.45 5.59 -1.13
CA GLY A 63 -2.07 6.00 -1.40
C GLY A 63 -1.10 4.84 -1.66
N THR A 64 0.09 5.14 -2.19
CA THR A 64 1.15 4.18 -2.55
C THR A 64 1.41 3.12 -1.47
N TRP A 65 1.68 3.57 -0.24
CA TRP A 65 2.08 2.71 0.87
C TRP A 65 1.05 1.62 1.21
N LEU A 66 -0.25 1.95 1.09
CA LEU A 66 -1.30 0.98 1.37
C LEU A 66 -1.36 -0.09 0.27
N ALA A 67 -1.15 0.28 -1.00
CA ALA A 67 -1.08 -0.69 -2.10
C ALA A 67 0.08 -1.68 -1.90
N GLU A 68 1.26 -1.21 -1.51
CA GLU A 68 2.41 -2.07 -1.19
C GLU A 68 2.14 -2.97 0.02
N THR A 69 1.50 -2.44 1.06
CA THR A 69 1.13 -3.23 2.24
C THR A 69 0.11 -4.32 1.91
N VAL A 70 -0.86 -4.01 1.05
CA VAL A 70 -1.82 -4.98 0.53
C VAL A 70 -1.09 -6.08 -0.24
N PHE A 71 -0.15 -5.72 -1.11
CA PHE A 71 0.66 -6.71 -1.83
C PHE A 71 1.35 -7.70 -0.88
N MET A 72 2.11 -7.20 0.09
CA MET A 72 2.81 -8.03 1.06
C MET A 72 1.86 -8.93 1.85
N THR A 73 0.68 -8.43 2.20
CA THR A 73 -0.34 -9.19 2.94
C THR A 73 -0.88 -10.36 2.11
N ASN A 74 -1.00 -10.21 0.79
CA ASN A 74 -1.42 -11.31 -0.08
C ASN A 74 -0.33 -12.36 -0.29
N LEU A 75 0.95 -11.97 -0.28
CA LEU A 75 2.06 -12.94 -0.30
C LEU A 75 2.02 -13.86 0.93
N ASP A 76 1.64 -13.33 2.10
CA ASP A 76 1.40 -14.13 3.30
C ASP A 76 0.14 -15.02 3.22
N GLY A 77 -0.59 -14.99 2.10
CA GLY A 77 -1.84 -15.73 1.92
C GLY A 77 -3.03 -15.17 2.69
N VAL A 78 -2.95 -13.94 3.18
CA VAL A 78 -4.04 -13.31 3.92
C VAL A 78 -5.06 -12.72 2.95
N MET A 79 -6.33 -13.09 3.12
CA MET A 79 -7.42 -12.61 2.27
C MET A 79 -7.84 -11.18 2.64
N LEU A 80 -7.97 -10.34 1.62
CA LEU A 80 -8.55 -9.00 1.77
C LEU A 80 -10.07 -9.08 1.97
N PRO A 81 -10.65 -8.12 2.73
CA PRO A 81 -12.10 -8.00 2.80
C PRO A 81 -12.67 -7.56 1.43
N GLU A 82 -13.88 -8.02 1.14
CA GLU A 82 -14.60 -7.57 -0.06
C GLU A 82 -14.97 -6.08 0.06
N LEU A 83 -14.45 -5.28 -0.87
CA LEU A 83 -14.71 -3.86 -0.98
C LEU A 83 -15.92 -3.63 -1.90
N ARG A 84 -16.94 -2.97 -1.36
CA ARG A 84 -18.18 -2.64 -2.08
C ARG A 84 -18.11 -1.29 -2.80
N CYS A 85 -16.91 -0.71 -2.90
CA CYS A 85 -16.73 0.56 -3.57
C CYS A 85 -17.06 0.44 -5.07
N LYS A 86 -17.71 1.48 -5.57
CA LYS A 86 -17.99 1.67 -7.00
C LYS A 86 -16.88 2.47 -7.68
N CYS A 87 -16.21 3.33 -6.92
CA CYS A 87 -15.07 4.12 -7.38
C CYS A 87 -13.84 3.83 -6.52
N LEU A 88 -12.74 3.44 -7.17
CA LEU A 88 -11.43 3.29 -6.56
C LEU A 88 -10.47 4.25 -7.24
N THR A 89 -9.90 5.17 -6.45
CA THR A 89 -8.87 6.10 -6.92
C THR A 89 -7.55 5.78 -6.23
N LEU A 90 -6.52 5.52 -7.03
CA LEU A 90 -5.18 5.31 -6.54
C LEU A 90 -4.37 6.59 -6.73
N LYS A 91 -3.85 7.13 -5.63
CA LYS A 91 -2.93 8.28 -5.63
C LYS A 91 -1.55 7.77 -5.31
N LEU A 92 -0.82 7.35 -6.34
CA LEU A 92 0.46 6.69 -6.15
C LEU A 92 1.45 6.94 -7.28
N PHE A 93 2.72 6.71 -6.99
CA PHE A 93 3.75 6.49 -8.00
C PHE A 93 3.70 5.03 -8.42
N VAL A 94 3.51 4.71 -9.71
CA VAL A 94 3.39 3.32 -10.16
C VAL A 94 4.77 2.66 -10.13
N THR A 95 4.90 1.58 -9.36
CA THR A 95 6.10 0.73 -9.26
C THR A 95 5.72 -0.70 -9.59
N GLU A 96 6.68 -1.54 -9.97
CA GLU A 96 6.40 -2.96 -10.20
C GLU A 96 5.80 -3.65 -8.97
N TYR A 97 6.17 -3.22 -7.76
CA TYR A 97 5.71 -3.78 -6.49
C TYR A 97 4.25 -3.45 -6.20
N ASN A 98 3.82 -2.22 -6.47
CA ASN A 98 2.43 -1.85 -6.18
C ASN A 98 1.45 -2.40 -7.21
N LEU A 99 1.88 -2.82 -8.41
CA LEU A 99 0.99 -3.44 -9.41
C LEU A 99 0.26 -4.68 -8.86
N TYR A 100 0.93 -5.51 -8.06
CA TYR A 100 0.32 -6.68 -7.44
C TYR A 100 -0.69 -6.30 -6.35
N GLY A 101 -0.37 -5.27 -5.58
CA GLY A 101 -1.28 -4.70 -4.58
C GLY A 101 -2.54 -4.14 -5.24
N ILE A 102 -2.36 -3.44 -6.36
CA ILE A 102 -3.45 -2.94 -7.21
C ILE A 102 -4.30 -4.09 -7.74
N ALA A 103 -3.68 -5.13 -8.31
CA ALA A 103 -4.38 -6.30 -8.81
C ALA A 103 -5.24 -6.94 -7.71
N SER A 104 -4.70 -7.05 -6.51
CA SER A 104 -5.40 -7.61 -5.36
C SER A 104 -6.56 -6.75 -4.88
N LEU A 105 -6.39 -5.42 -4.86
CA LEU A 105 -7.48 -4.47 -4.58
C LEU A 105 -8.60 -4.59 -5.63
N LEU A 106 -8.26 -4.75 -6.91
CA LEU A 106 -9.22 -4.94 -7.99
C LEU A 106 -9.98 -6.27 -7.85
N GLN A 107 -9.29 -7.35 -7.49
CA GLN A 107 -9.92 -8.64 -7.20
C GLN A 107 -10.88 -8.54 -6.00
N GLY A 108 -10.46 -7.85 -4.94
CA GLY A 108 -11.28 -7.61 -3.75
C GLY A 108 -12.41 -6.61 -3.95
N SER A 109 -12.54 -5.97 -5.12
CA SER A 109 -13.55 -4.93 -5.40
C SER A 109 -14.56 -5.38 -6.46
N PRO A 110 -15.45 -6.35 -6.18
CA PRO A 110 -16.30 -6.94 -7.21
C PRO A 110 -17.32 -5.97 -7.80
N LEU A 111 -17.71 -4.91 -7.08
CA LEU A 111 -18.70 -3.92 -7.49
C LEU A 111 -18.11 -2.68 -8.19
N LEU A 112 -16.80 -2.71 -8.49
CA LEU A 112 -16.10 -1.56 -9.04
C LEU A 112 -16.63 -1.17 -10.43
N GLU A 113 -17.09 0.08 -10.57
CA GLU A 113 -17.59 0.67 -11.81
C GLU A 113 -16.56 1.63 -12.44
N SER A 114 -15.75 2.30 -11.62
CA SER A 114 -14.73 3.25 -12.05
C SER A 114 -13.41 3.03 -11.31
N PHE A 115 -12.32 3.01 -12.08
CA PHE A 115 -10.95 2.89 -11.57
C PHE A 115 -10.10 4.04 -12.09
N ASN A 116 -9.53 4.82 -11.18
CA ASN A 116 -8.74 6.01 -11.52
C ASN A 116 -7.33 5.87 -10.94
N ILE A 117 -6.32 6.22 -11.74
CA ILE A 117 -4.94 6.34 -11.29
C ILE A 117 -4.54 7.80 -11.42
N GLN A 118 -4.21 8.40 -10.28
CA GLN A 118 -3.62 9.73 -10.19
C GLN A 118 -2.13 9.54 -9.90
N MET A 119 -1.31 9.71 -10.93
CA MET A 119 0.14 9.69 -10.78
C MET A 119 0.57 10.95 -10.03
N ILE A 120 1.21 10.77 -8.89
CA ILE A 120 1.82 11.88 -8.15
C ILE A 120 3.25 12.01 -8.66
N ALA A 121 3.62 13.20 -9.14
CA ALA A 121 5.01 13.55 -9.40
C ALA A 121 5.63 14.10 -8.10
N GLU A 122 6.69 13.48 -7.60
CA GLU A 122 7.44 14.05 -6.48
C GLU A 122 8.31 15.21 -6.96
N VAL A 123 8.06 16.40 -6.40
CA VAL A 123 9.05 17.48 -6.40
C VAL A 123 9.96 17.20 -5.21
N VAL A 124 11.11 16.59 -5.48
CA VAL A 124 12.18 16.40 -4.48
C VAL A 124 12.75 17.78 -4.17
N ILE A 125 12.28 18.42 -3.09
CA ILE A 125 12.92 19.62 -2.56
C ILE A 125 14.03 19.13 -1.62
N SER A 126 15.24 18.98 -2.17
CA SER A 126 16.45 18.72 -1.41
C SER A 126 16.74 19.92 -0.50
N LEU A 127 16.29 19.86 0.75
CA LEU A 127 16.73 20.78 1.80
C LEU A 127 17.93 20.15 2.50
N ASP A 128 19.12 20.43 1.98
CA ASP A 128 20.35 20.17 2.71
C ASP A 128 20.44 21.09 3.94
N ILE A 129 20.69 20.50 5.10
CA ILE A 129 21.83 20.79 6.01
C ILE A 129 21.56 20.09 7.36
N CYS A 130 22.43 19.12 7.69
CA CYS A 130 22.58 18.44 8.99
C CYS A 130 21.47 17.52 9.56
N SER A 131 20.32 17.30 8.90
CA SER A 131 19.41 16.15 9.15
C SER A 131 19.49 15.07 8.06
N SER A 132 20.38 15.29 7.08
CA SER A 132 20.40 14.65 5.75
C SER A 132 20.70 13.14 5.76
N PHE A 133 21.29 12.57 6.81
CA PHE A 133 21.53 11.11 6.85
C PHE A 133 20.30 10.28 7.26
N CYS A 134 19.34 10.86 7.99
CA CYS A 134 18.13 10.12 8.38
C CYS A 134 17.00 10.27 7.35
N ILE A 135 16.94 11.38 6.61
CA ILE A 135 15.87 11.62 5.62
C ILE A 135 16.10 10.79 4.35
N HIS A 136 17.36 10.53 3.95
CA HIS A 136 17.65 9.63 2.83
C HIS A 136 17.34 8.15 3.10
N ILE A 137 17.04 7.77 4.34
CA ILE A 137 16.68 6.39 4.73
C ILE A 137 15.14 6.19 4.73
N HIS A 138 14.34 7.26 4.66
CA HIS A 138 12.88 7.14 4.80
C HIS A 138 12.14 6.56 3.58
N ASP A 139 12.78 6.50 2.40
CA ASP A 139 12.20 5.92 1.19
C ASP A 139 12.83 4.58 0.76
N LEU A 140 13.89 4.13 1.44
CA LEU A 140 14.47 2.82 1.16
C LEU A 140 13.71 1.75 1.94
N PRO A 141 13.20 0.69 1.29
CA PRO A 141 12.55 -0.40 2.00
C PRO A 141 13.52 -1.01 3.00
N CYS A 142 13.03 -1.29 4.21
CA CYS A 142 13.82 -2.04 5.18
C CYS A 142 14.08 -3.48 4.66
N GLN A 143 15.03 -4.20 5.25
CA GLN A 143 15.39 -5.55 4.79
C GLN A 143 14.19 -6.52 4.70
N LEU A 144 13.23 -6.41 5.62
CA LEU A 144 12.02 -7.23 5.58
C LEU A 144 11.16 -6.85 4.36
N GLN A 145 10.88 -5.57 4.14
CA GLN A 145 10.12 -5.11 2.98
C GLN A 145 10.83 -5.47 1.67
N GLN A 146 12.16 -5.31 1.62
CA GLN A 146 12.98 -5.73 0.48
C GLN A 146 12.84 -7.22 0.19
N SER A 147 12.79 -8.08 1.23
CA SER A 147 12.62 -9.52 1.01
C SER A 147 11.30 -9.91 0.32
N TYR A 148 10.22 -9.14 0.52
CA TYR A 148 8.97 -9.34 -0.25
C TYR A 148 9.10 -8.84 -1.69
N PHE A 149 9.88 -7.79 -1.91
CA PHE A 149 10.13 -7.25 -3.24
C PHE A 149 11.02 -8.19 -4.06
N ASP A 150 12.02 -8.82 -3.45
CA ASP A 150 12.85 -9.83 -4.11
C ASP A 150 12.05 -11.10 -4.48
N GLU A 151 10.95 -11.38 -3.77
CA GLU A 151 10.05 -12.50 -4.08
C GLU A 151 9.25 -12.25 -5.38
N VAL A 152 8.98 -10.97 -5.72
CA VAL A 152 8.22 -10.55 -6.92
C VAL A 152 8.87 -10.99 -8.22
N ASP A 153 10.20 -11.00 -8.30
CA ASP A 153 10.94 -11.37 -9.52
C ASP A 153 10.61 -12.79 -10.00
N ASN A 154 9.99 -13.61 -9.14
CA ASN A 154 9.56 -14.98 -9.45
C ASN A 154 8.06 -15.12 -9.75
N ILE A 155 7.27 -14.04 -9.68
CA ILE A 155 5.81 -14.07 -9.77
C ILE A 155 5.34 -13.56 -11.14
N ASN A 156 4.41 -14.29 -11.76
CA ASN A 156 3.84 -13.93 -13.07
C ASN A 156 2.62 -13.01 -12.91
N LEU A 157 2.80 -11.69 -13.02
CA LEU A 157 1.75 -10.65 -12.89
C LEU A 157 0.45 -10.95 -13.69
N PRO A 158 0.48 -11.39 -14.96
CA PRO A 158 -0.70 -11.82 -15.70
C PRO A 158 -1.63 -12.80 -14.97
N SER A 159 -1.10 -13.70 -14.12
CA SER A 159 -1.92 -14.65 -13.35
C SER A 159 -2.75 -13.99 -12.24
N TRP A 160 -2.40 -12.77 -11.85
CA TRP A 160 -3.06 -11.97 -10.81
C TRP A 160 -4.07 -10.98 -11.39
N ILE A 161 -4.10 -10.78 -12.71
CA ILE A 161 -5.07 -9.88 -13.34
C ILE A 161 -6.36 -10.67 -13.62
N PRO A 162 -7.51 -10.30 -13.04
CA PRO A 162 -8.77 -10.97 -13.38
C PRO A 162 -9.09 -10.76 -14.86
N ILE A 163 -9.12 -11.86 -15.62
CA ILE A 163 -9.25 -11.92 -17.10
C ILE A 163 -10.56 -11.27 -17.61
N SER A 164 -11.50 -10.91 -16.73
CA SER A 164 -12.89 -10.60 -17.11
C SER A 164 -13.35 -9.15 -16.90
N ARG A 165 -12.46 -8.17 -16.70
CA ARG A 165 -12.89 -6.77 -16.47
C ARG A 165 -12.27 -5.79 -17.47
N VAL A 166 -13.08 -5.31 -18.41
CA VAL A 166 -12.77 -4.10 -19.19
C VAL A 166 -12.93 -2.91 -18.24
N LEU A 167 -11.85 -2.53 -17.56
CA LEU A 167 -11.81 -1.32 -16.74
C LEU A 167 -11.61 -0.12 -17.68
N ASN A 168 -12.54 0.83 -17.64
CA ASN A 168 -12.37 2.13 -18.31
C ASN A 168 -11.33 2.96 -17.54
N CYS A 169 -10.05 2.75 -17.82
CA CYS A 169 -8.97 3.56 -17.28
C CYS A 169 -9.05 4.97 -17.88
N ARG A 170 -9.33 5.98 -17.06
CA ARG A 170 -9.13 7.40 -17.44
C ARG A 170 -7.80 7.87 -16.87
N LEU A 171 -6.86 8.16 -17.76
CA LEU A 171 -5.66 8.93 -17.43
C LEU A 171 -6.04 10.41 -17.45
N HIS A 172 -6.04 11.07 -16.30
CA HIS A 172 -6.14 12.52 -16.23
C HIS A 172 -4.73 13.09 -16.14
N SER A 173 -4.28 13.70 -17.25
CA SER A 173 -3.03 14.48 -17.35
C SER A 173 -3.22 15.91 -16.85
#